data_AF-A0A0S8CRV8-F1
#
_entry.id   AF-A0A0S8CRV8-F1
#
_cell.length_a   1.000
_cell.length_b   1.000
_cell.length_c   1.000
_cell.angle_alpha   90.00
_cell.angle_beta   90.00
_cell.angle_gamma   90.00
#
_symmetry.space_group_name_H-M   'P 1'
#
loop_
_entity.id
_entity.type
_entity.pdbx_description
1 polymer ?
#
loop_
_entity_poly.entity_id
_entity_poly.type
_entity_poly.pdbx_seq_one_letter_code
_entity_poly.pdbx_strand_id
1 'polypeptide(L)'
;MLVAVNALVALALLVMFPQYSGGRALLYLCVGLLHGLLAAGLYFRSSWACVLMIVYALFQVAGMGLWSLIGLMTLVAEPLSTEKAQFLALAAIAIPFLSWSAFYLLGQLRKAGGPPAG
;
A
#
# COMPACT_ATOMS: atom_id res chain seq x y z
N MET A 1 12.02 -3.05 -7.65
CA MET A 1 10.89 -2.08 -7.65
C MET A 1 10.18 -2.03 -6.30
N LEU A 2 9.53 -3.10 -5.81
CA LEU A 2 8.76 -3.06 -4.55
C LEU A 2 9.54 -2.59 -3.31
N VAL A 3 10.81 -3.00 -3.18
CA VAL A 3 11.71 -2.52 -2.11
C VAL A 3 11.88 -1.01 -2.18
N ALA A 4 12.20 -0.48 -3.36
CA ALA A 4 12.43 0.96 -3.56
C ALA A 4 11.16 1.78 -3.31
N VAL A 5 9.99 1.30 -3.77
CA VAL A 5 8.70 1.96 -3.51
C VAL A 5 8.41 2.00 -2.01
N ASN A 6 8.57 0.88 -1.29
CA ASN A 6 8.36 0.86 0.16
C ASN A 6 9.36 1.75 0.91
N ALA A 7 10.64 1.76 0.51
CA ALA A 7 11.65 2.62 1.10
C ALA A 7 11.35 4.12 0.88
N LEU A 8 10.92 4.48 -0.34
CA LEU A 8 10.54 5.86 -0.66
C LEU A 8 9.31 6.31 0.14
N VAL A 9 8.28 5.46 0.22
CA VAL A 9 7.08 5.75 1.02
C VAL A 9 7.42 5.88 2.50
N ALA A 10 8.24 4.97 3.04
CA ALA A 10 8.72 5.05 4.42
C ALA A 10 9.43 6.38 4.69
N LEU A 11 10.37 6.76 3.82
CA LEU A 11 11.11 8.01 3.95
C LEU A 11 10.16 9.22 3.87
N ALA A 12 9.26 9.26 2.89
CA ALA A 12 8.31 10.36 2.74
C ALA A 12 7.43 10.53 4.00
N LEU A 13 6.88 9.44 4.52
CA LEU A 13 6.05 9.47 5.73
C LEU A 13 6.83 9.90 6.96
N LEU A 14 8.09 9.45 7.10
CA LEU A 14 8.97 9.84 8.21
C LEU A 14 9.47 11.29 8.09
N VAL A 15 9.54 11.86 6.89
CA VAL A 15 9.83 13.30 6.72
C VAL A 15 8.59 14.14 7.02
N MET A 16 7.39 13.64 6.71
CA MET A 16 6.14 14.36 6.92
C MET A 16 5.60 14.27 8.36
N PHE A 17 5.86 13.17 9.08
CA PHE A 17 5.26 12.96 10.42
C PHE A 17 5.45 14.12 11.42
N PRO A 18 6.58 14.86 11.46
CA PRO A 18 6.77 15.96 12.42
C PRO A 18 5.83 17.15 12.19
N GLN A 19 5.19 17.23 11.02
CA GLN A 19 4.23 18.28 10.67
C GLN A 19 2.83 18.03 11.25
N TYR A 20 2.59 16.84 11.79
CA TYR A 20 1.29 16.44 12.34
C TYR A 20 1.36 16.28 13.86
N SER A 21 0.19 16.35 14.52
CA SER A 21 0.04 16.14 15.96
C SER A 21 -1.04 15.10 16.26
N GLY A 22 -1.03 14.57 17.49
CA GLY A 22 -2.02 13.61 17.99
C GLY A 22 -2.06 12.31 17.17
N GLY A 23 -3.27 11.79 16.95
CA GLY A 23 -3.48 10.51 16.27
C GLY A 23 -2.95 10.45 14.82
N ARG A 24 -2.89 11.60 14.13
CA ARG A 24 -2.34 11.67 12.76
C ARG A 24 -0.83 11.45 12.75
N ALA A 25 -0.10 12.05 13.69
CA ALA A 25 1.35 11.85 13.82
C ALA A 25 1.67 10.37 14.09
N LEU A 26 0.93 9.75 15.01
CA LEU A 26 1.09 8.33 15.33
C LEU A 26 0.81 7.44 14.11
N LEU A 27 -0.25 7.74 13.35
CA LEU A 27 -0.57 7.00 12.13
C LEU A 27 0.57 7.08 11.09
N TYR A 28 1.09 8.29 10.82
CA TYR A 28 2.18 8.49 9.85
C TYR A 28 3.46 7.76 10.29
N LEU A 29 3.79 7.82 11.58
CA LEU A 29 4.93 7.10 12.14
C LEU A 29 4.75 5.57 11.99
N CYS A 30 3.62 5.02 12.42
CA CYS A 30 3.35 3.58 12.35
C CYS A 30 3.36 3.06 10.91
N VAL A 31 2.73 3.79 9.97
CA VAL A 31 2.68 3.39 8.56
C VAL A 31 4.06 3.56 7.91
N GLY A 32 4.82 4.60 8.26
CA GLY A 32 6.20 4.78 7.82
C GLY A 32 7.11 3.63 8.27
N LEU A 33 7.02 3.23 9.54
CA LEU A 33 7.76 2.09 10.08
C LEU A 33 7.34 0.76 9.43
N LEU A 34 6.04 0.55 9.17
CA LEU A 34 5.56 -0.62 8.45
C LEU A 34 6.18 -0.71 7.04
N HIS A 35 6.19 0.40 6.29
CA HIS A 35 6.83 0.43 4.97
C HIS A 35 8.35 0.21 5.05
N GLY A 36 9.02 0.72 6.08
CA GLY A 36 10.44 0.43 6.33
C GLY A 36 10.69 -1.06 6.60
N LEU A 37 9.85 -1.68 7.44
CA LEU A 37 9.88 -3.11 7.74
C LEU A 37 9.65 -3.96 6.49
N LEU A 38 8.68 -3.59 5.66
CA LEU A 38 8.39 -4.25 4.38
C LEU A 38 9.56 -4.11 3.40
N ALA A 39 10.17 -2.93 3.28
CA ALA A 39 11.32 -2.71 2.42
C ALA A 39 12.49 -3.61 2.83
N ALA A 40 12.82 -3.66 4.13
CA ALA A 40 13.87 -4.52 4.66
C ALA A 40 13.55 -6.01 4.43
N GLY A 41 12.35 -6.46 4.80
CA GLY A 41 11.95 -7.85 4.64
C GLY A 41 11.94 -8.33 3.19
N LEU A 42 11.46 -7.48 2.26
CA LEU A 42 11.48 -7.77 0.81
C LEU A 42 12.91 -7.74 0.23
N TYR A 43 13.80 -6.89 0.74
CA TYR A 43 15.21 -6.87 0.35
C TYR A 43 15.89 -8.22 0.68
N PHE A 44 15.65 -8.74 1.88
CA PHE A 44 16.13 -10.07 2.30
C PHE A 44 15.29 -11.24 1.76
N ARG A 45 14.33 -10.99 0.86
CA ARG A 45 13.43 -12.02 0.28
C ARG A 45 12.72 -12.89 1.31
N SER A 46 12.38 -12.31 2.46
CA SER A 46 11.73 -13.05 3.54
C SER A 46 10.28 -13.38 3.22
N SER A 47 9.88 -14.64 3.40
CA SER A 47 8.51 -15.10 3.11
C SER A 47 7.45 -14.35 3.91
N TRP A 48 7.73 -14.02 5.18
CA TRP A 48 6.80 -13.25 6.03
C TRP A 48 6.52 -11.86 5.44
N ALA A 49 7.52 -11.21 4.86
CA ALA A 49 7.40 -9.87 4.30
C ALA A 49 6.58 -9.88 3.00
N CYS A 50 6.75 -10.93 2.19
CA CYS A 50 5.91 -11.18 1.03
C CYS A 50 4.44 -11.36 1.44
N VAL A 51 4.17 -12.20 2.44
CA VAL A 51 2.80 -12.43 2.95
C VAL A 51 2.20 -11.14 3.51
N LEU A 52 2.96 -10.42 4.34
CA LEU A 52 2.49 -9.17 4.93
C LEU A 52 2.20 -8.11 3.86
N MET A 53 3.04 -7.98 2.83
CA MET A 53 2.81 -7.07 1.71
C MET A 53 1.57 -7.46 0.89
N ILE A 54 1.31 -8.76 0.69
CA ILE A 54 0.08 -9.24 0.03
C ILE A 54 -1.14 -8.82 0.84
N VAL A 55 -1.15 -9.12 2.14
CA VAL A 55 -2.26 -8.75 3.04
C VAL A 55 -2.47 -7.24 3.01
N TYR A 56 -1.41 -6.46 3.19
CA TYR A 56 -1.46 -4.99 3.12
C TYR A 56 -2.05 -4.50 1.79
N ALA A 57 -1.58 -5.03 0.66
CA ALA A 57 -2.07 -4.63 -0.65
C ALA A 57 -3.56 -4.93 -0.84
N LEU A 58 -4.05 -6.10 -0.38
CA LEU A 58 -5.47 -6.46 -0.46
C LEU A 58 -6.35 -5.55 0.40
N PHE A 59 -5.92 -5.26 1.63
CA PHE A 59 -6.63 -4.33 2.52
C PHE A 59 -6.70 -2.92 1.92
N GLN A 60 -5.59 -2.43 1.35
CA GLN A 60 -5.55 -1.10 0.73
C GLN A 60 -6.39 -1.04 -0.55
N VAL A 61 -6.38 -2.08 -1.38
CA VAL A 61 -7.26 -2.16 -2.56
C VAL A 61 -8.73 -2.12 -2.15
N ALA A 62 -9.12 -2.92 -1.14
CA ALA A 62 -10.49 -2.93 -0.64
C ALA A 62 -10.89 -1.57 -0.02
N GLY A 63 -10.04 -1.01 0.83
CA GLY A 63 -10.29 0.28 1.49
C GLY A 63 -10.39 1.43 0.49
N MET A 64 -9.42 1.55 -0.43
CA MET A 64 -9.43 2.60 -1.46
C MET A 64 -10.57 2.41 -2.46
N GLY A 65 -10.92 1.16 -2.80
CA GLY A 65 -12.04 0.84 -3.68
C GLY A 65 -13.37 1.23 -3.05
N LEU A 66 -13.61 0.87 -1.79
CA LEU A 66 -14.80 1.27 -1.04
C LEU A 66 -14.91 2.79 -0.91
N TRP A 67 -13.81 3.47 -0.57
CA TRP A 67 -13.81 4.93 -0.48
C TRP A 67 -14.08 5.60 -1.84
N SER A 68 -13.50 5.07 -2.92
CA SER A 68 -13.76 5.57 -4.28
C SER A 68 -15.23 5.38 -4.67
N LEU A 69 -15.82 4.22 -4.34
CA LEU A 69 -17.23 3.93 -4.58
C LEU A 69 -18.14 4.89 -3.80
N ILE A 70 -17.87 5.07 -2.49
CA ILE A 70 -18.61 6.04 -1.66
C ILE A 70 -18.47 7.44 -2.25
N GLY A 71 -17.25 7.85 -2.60
CA GLY A 71 -16.97 9.12 -3.27
C GLY A 71 -17.84 9.31 -4.50
N LEU A 72 -17.82 8.35 -5.45
CA LEU A 72 -18.62 8.40 -6.67
C LEU A 72 -20.13 8.44 -6.40
N MET A 73 -20.63 7.66 -5.43
CA MET A 73 -22.05 7.68 -5.06
C MET A 73 -22.47 9.03 -4.46
N THR A 74 -21.59 9.68 -3.69
CA THR A 74 -21.86 11.02 -3.15
C THR A 74 -21.77 12.13 -4.19
N LEU A 75 -21.09 11.92 -5.33
CA LEU A 75 -21.04 12.90 -6.42
C LEU A 75 -22.40 13.11 -7.10
N VAL A 76 -23.33 12.17 -6.93
CA VAL A 76 -24.72 12.34 -7.38
C VAL A 76 -25.44 13.42 -6.57
N ALA A 77 -25.01 13.65 -5.32
CA ALA A 77 -25.62 14.60 -4.39
C ALA A 77 -24.79 15.89 -4.22
N GLU A 78 -23.48 15.85 -4.44
CA GLU A 78 -22.57 16.97 -4.21
C GLU A 78 -21.57 17.16 -5.37
N PRO A 79 -21.16 18.40 -5.68
CA PRO A 79 -20.14 18.67 -6.69
C PRO A 79 -18.78 18.04 -6.33
N LEU A 80 -17.99 17.73 -7.38
CA LEU A 80 -16.65 17.15 -7.25
C LEU A 80 -15.68 18.16 -6.61
N SER A 81 -15.30 17.92 -5.35
CA SER A 81 -14.26 18.70 -4.67
C SER A 81 -12.86 18.29 -5.15
N THR A 82 -11.88 19.21 -4.98
CA THR A 82 -10.47 18.95 -5.30
C THR A 82 -9.92 17.74 -4.54
N GLU A 83 -10.30 17.56 -3.27
CA GLU A 83 -9.89 16.40 -2.46
C GLU A 83 -10.44 15.09 -3.01
N LYS A 84 -11.73 15.05 -3.38
CA LYS A 84 -12.36 13.86 -4.01
C LYS A 84 -11.65 13.53 -5.32
N ALA A 85 -11.33 14.53 -6.14
CA ALA A 85 -10.61 14.35 -7.41
C ALA A 85 -9.18 13.82 -7.21
N GLN A 86 -8.42 14.39 -6.27
CA GLN A 86 -7.07 13.92 -5.95
C GLN A 86 -7.08 12.49 -5.43
N PHE A 87 -8.04 12.13 -4.58
CA PHE A 87 -8.19 10.78 -4.09
C PHE A 87 -8.52 9.79 -5.22
N LEU A 88 -9.47 10.11 -6.09
CA LEU A 88 -9.83 9.26 -7.23
C LEU A 88 -8.66 9.05 -8.19
N ALA A 89 -7.89 10.11 -8.47
CA ALA A 89 -6.68 10.03 -9.27
C ALA A 89 -5.61 9.13 -8.61
N LEU A 90 -5.40 9.27 -7.31
CA LEU A 90 -4.50 8.41 -6.55
C LEU A 90 -4.97 6.95 -6.57
N ALA A 91 -6.26 6.71 -6.36
CA ALA A 91 -6.85 5.37 -6.37
C ALA A 91 -6.71 4.69 -7.73
N ALA A 92 -6.89 5.42 -8.83
CA ALA A 92 -6.71 4.91 -10.19
C ALA A 92 -5.29 4.40 -10.47
N ILE A 93 -4.28 4.89 -9.74
CA ILE A 93 -2.88 4.45 -9.85
C ILE A 93 -2.55 3.39 -8.80
N ALA A 94 -2.92 3.64 -7.55
CA ALA A 94 -2.59 2.80 -6.41
C ALA A 94 -3.25 1.42 -6.49
N ILE A 95 -4.53 1.35 -6.87
CA ILE A 95 -5.27 0.08 -6.92
C ILE A 95 -4.64 -0.91 -7.92
N PRO A 96 -4.36 -0.54 -9.19
CA PRO A 96 -3.68 -1.44 -10.12
C PRO A 96 -2.29 -1.86 -9.64
N PHE A 97 -1.51 -0.92 -9.10
CA PHE A 97 -0.17 -1.20 -8.61
C PHE A 97 -0.17 -2.18 -7.43
N LEU A 98 -1.06 -1.98 -6.46
CA LEU A 98 -1.20 -2.85 -5.29
C LEU A 98 -1.73 -4.23 -5.68
N SER A 99 -2.71 -4.28 -6.58
CA SER A 99 -3.23 -5.54 -7.12
C SER A 99 -2.12 -6.35 -7.81
N TRP A 100 -1.36 -5.70 -8.70
CA TRP A 100 -0.20 -6.32 -9.34
C TRP A 100 0.85 -6.79 -8.33
N SER A 101 1.14 -5.99 -7.30
CA SER A 101 2.10 -6.33 -6.25
C SER A 101 1.70 -7.61 -5.51
N ALA A 102 0.41 -7.77 -5.18
CA ALA A 102 -0.12 -8.97 -4.54
C ALA A 102 0.05 -10.21 -5.43
N PHE A 103 -0.38 -10.14 -6.69
CA PHE A 103 -0.24 -11.26 -7.63
C PHE A 103 1.22 -11.63 -7.90
N TYR A 104 2.10 -10.65 -8.06
CA TYR A 104 3.52 -10.86 -8.24
C TYR A 104 4.13 -11.63 -7.06
N LEU A 105 3.86 -11.20 -5.83
CA LEU A 105 4.40 -11.82 -4.62
C LEU A 105 3.83 -13.22 -4.36
N LEU A 106 2.53 -13.45 -4.65
CA LEU A 106 1.94 -14.78 -4.62
C LEU A 106 2.67 -15.73 -5.57
N GLY A 107 3.00 -15.27 -6.78
CA GLY A 107 3.79 -16.02 -7.73
C GLY A 107 5.20 -16.35 -7.22
N GLN A 108 5.86 -15.44 -6.51
CA GLN A 108 7.17 -15.68 -5.91
C GLN A 108 7.11 -16.71 -4.78
N LEU A 109 6.10 -16.62 -3.91
CA LEU A 109 5.91 -17.58 -2.82
C LEU A 109 5.63 -18.98 -3.36
N ARG A 110 4.81 -19.11 -4.40
CA ARG A 110 4.53 -20.39 -5.05
C ARG A 110 5.79 -21.03 -5.64
N LYS A 111 6.68 -20.23 -6.24
CA LYS A 111 7.96 -20.72 -6.77
C LYS A 111 8.91 -21.17 -5.66
N ALA A 112 8.95 -20.45 -4.54
CA ALA A 112 9.77 -20.80 -3.39
C ALA A 112 9.29 -22.06 -2.65
N GLY A 113 8.00 -22.39 -2.74
CA GLY A 113 7.39 -23.59 -2.15
C GLY A 113 7.21 -24.77 -3.12
N GLY A 114 7.75 -24.71 -4.34
CA GLY A 114 7.72 -25.85 -5.27
C GLY A 114 8.62 -27.00 -4.79
N PRO A 115 8.34 -28.26 -5.18
CA PRO A 115 9.21 -29.38 -4.85
C PRO A 115 10.63 -29.13 -5.37
N PRO A 116 11.69 -29.61 -4.68
CA PRO A 116 13.05 -29.50 -5.19
C PRO A 116 13.11 -30.16 -6.57
N ALA A 117 13.73 -29.50 -7.53
CA ALA A 117 14.02 -30.11 -8.83
C ALA A 117 14.86 -31.37 -8.57
N GLY A 118 14.26 -32.52 -8.86
CA GLY A 118 14.91 -33.83 -8.71
C GLY A 118 16.06 -34.04 -9.68
#